data_AF-A0A7Y4WJW1-F1
#
_entry.id   AF-A0A7Y4WJW1-F1
#
_cell.length_a   1.000
_cell.length_b   1.000
_cell.length_c   1.000
_cell.angle_alpha   90.00
_cell.angle_beta   90.00
_cell.angle_gamma   90.00
#
_symmetry.space_group_name_H-M   'P 1'
#
loop_
_entity.id
_entity.type
_entity.pdbx_description
1 polymer ?
#
loop_
_entity_poly.entity_id
_entity_poly.type
_entity_poly.pdbx_seq_one_letter_code
_entity_poly.pdbx_strand_id
1 'polypeptide(L)'
;GLRRHWKDGTSAVAFDPLDFIARLAALVPRPRAHLLTYHGVLAPAAEWRDWIVPGGGRSSRREPSQVLAANRRRRRRSCGWRPSRHYEAPHLQGAR
;
A
#
# COMPACT_ATOMS: atom_id res chain seq x y z
N GLY A 1 -19.60 -7.88 24.48
CA GLY A 1 -20.67 -7.18 25.23
C GLY A 1 -21.11 -5.97 24.43
N LEU A 2 -22.41 -5.69 24.37
CA LEU A 2 -22.94 -4.53 23.64
C LEU A 2 -22.52 -3.22 24.31
N ARG A 3 -22.47 -2.15 23.50
CA ARG A 3 -22.20 -0.80 24.01
C ARG A 3 -23.33 -0.38 24.96
N ARG A 4 -22.98 0.17 26.12
CA ARG A 4 -23.94 0.61 27.13
C ARG A 4 -24.72 1.84 26.63
N HIS A 5 -26.03 1.86 26.89
CA HIS A 5 -26.90 3.01 26.64
C HIS A 5 -26.37 4.29 27.29
N TRP A 6 -26.73 5.45 26.74
CA TRP A 6 -26.42 6.73 27.35
C TRP A 6 -27.14 6.87 28.71
N LYS A 7 -26.68 7.80 29.56
CA LYS A 7 -27.21 7.97 30.92
C LYS A 7 -28.69 8.37 30.96
N ASP A 8 -29.17 8.98 29.89
CA ASP A 8 -30.55 9.40 29.64
C ASP A 8 -31.43 8.29 29.04
N GLY A 9 -30.87 7.08 28.81
CA GLY A 9 -31.58 5.96 28.20
C GLY A 9 -31.56 5.97 26.67
N THR A 10 -31.00 6.99 26.03
CA THR A 10 -30.85 7.03 24.57
C THR A 10 -29.99 5.85 24.10
N SER A 11 -30.41 5.17 23.03
CA SER A 11 -29.75 3.97 22.50
C SER A 11 -29.26 4.13 21.06
N ALA A 12 -29.87 5.05 20.31
CA ALA A 12 -29.63 5.27 18.90
C ALA A 12 -29.78 6.76 18.57
N VAL A 13 -29.16 7.18 17.46
CA VAL A 13 -29.30 8.52 16.89
C VAL A 13 -30.15 8.39 15.64
N ALA A 14 -31.22 9.19 15.54
CA ALA A 14 -32.07 9.24 14.36
C ALA A 14 -31.42 10.12 13.28
N PHE A 15 -31.45 9.65 12.03
CA PHE A 15 -30.99 10.38 10.85
C PHE A 15 -32.08 10.33 9.79
N ASP A 16 -32.10 11.32 8.90
CA ASP A 16 -32.81 11.18 7.62
C ASP A 16 -32.23 9.96 6.85
N PRO A 17 -33.05 9.17 6.14
CA PRO A 17 -32.58 7.99 5.44
C PRO A 17 -31.40 8.26 4.50
N LEU A 18 -31.38 9.43 3.82
CA LEU A 18 -30.32 9.76 2.88
C LEU A 18 -29.03 10.14 3.61
N ASP A 19 -29.13 10.92 4.68
CA ASP A 19 -27.99 11.30 5.51
C ASP A 19 -27.32 10.11 6.19
N PHE A 20 -28.12 9.12 6.61
CA PHE A 20 -27.59 7.88 7.17
C PHE A 20 -26.72 7.13 6.15
N ILE A 21 -27.23 6.96 4.93
CA ILE A 21 -26.51 6.28 3.85
C ILE A 21 -25.25 7.07 3.48
N ALA A 22 -25.33 8.40 3.40
CA ALA A 22 -24.18 9.24 3.09
C ALA A 22 -23.05 9.08 4.13
N ARG A 23 -23.38 9.05 5.42
CA ARG A 23 -22.42 8.83 6.51
C ARG A 23 -21.82 7.43 6.48
N LEU A 24 -22.60 6.41 6.14
CA LEU A 24 -22.07 5.04 5.97
C LEU A 24 -21.14 4.95 4.76
N ALA A 25 -21.53 5.54 3.63
CA ALA A 25 -20.73 5.54 2.41
C ALA A 25 -19.38 6.24 2.62
N ALA A 26 -19.33 7.28 3.46
CA ALA A 26 -18.08 7.97 3.81
C ALA A 26 -17.07 7.07 4.56
N LEU A 27 -17.53 6.03 5.26
CA LEU A 27 -16.65 5.05 5.92
C LEU A 27 -16.06 4.04 4.94
N VAL A 28 -16.64 3.90 3.75
CA VAL A 28 -16.16 2.95 2.74
C VAL A 28 -14.96 3.57 2.03
N PRO A 29 -13.75 3.00 2.18
CA PRO A 29 -12.59 3.49 1.48
C PRO A 29 -12.75 3.28 -0.03
N ARG A 30 -12.08 4.13 -0.82
CA ARG A 30 -12.10 4.03 -2.28
C ARG A 30 -11.77 2.59 -2.72
N PRO A 31 -12.55 2.01 -3.65
CA PRO A 31 -12.24 0.70 -4.19
C PRO A 31 -10.80 0.67 -4.70
N ARG A 32 -10.05 -0.36 -4.29
CA ARG A 32 -8.62 -0.57 -4.65
C ARG A 32 -7.63 0.45 -4.07
N ALA A 33 -8.02 1.22 -3.05
CA ALA A 33 -7.03 1.92 -2.23
C ALA A 33 -6.14 0.89 -1.50
N HIS A 34 -4.82 1.12 -1.48
CA HIS A 34 -3.89 0.26 -0.75
C HIS A 34 -3.92 0.61 0.74
N LEU A 35 -4.92 0.10 1.45
CA LEU A 35 -5.14 0.38 2.88
C LEU A 35 -4.13 -0.32 3.79
N LEU A 36 -3.59 -1.45 3.32
CA LEU A 36 -2.73 -2.33 4.08
C LEU A 36 -1.47 -2.62 3.27
N THR A 37 -0.33 -2.19 3.80
CA THR A 37 0.97 -2.64 3.29
C THR A 37 1.40 -3.86 4.09
N TYR A 38 1.55 -5.00 3.41
CA TYR A 38 2.05 -6.21 4.04
C TYR A 38 3.57 -6.16 4.21
N HIS A 39 4.04 -6.58 5.38
CA HIS A 39 5.45 -6.68 5.73
C HIS A 39 5.84 -8.12 6.04
N GLY A 40 7.15 -8.39 6.08
CA GLY A 40 7.68 -9.71 6.40
C GLY A 40 7.27 -10.78 5.38
N VAL A 41 6.81 -11.93 5.88
CA VAL A 41 6.52 -13.13 5.09
C VAL A 41 5.36 -12.95 4.09
N LEU A 42 4.44 -12.02 4.35
CA LEU A 42 3.31 -11.72 3.46
C LEU A 42 3.60 -10.55 2.49
N ALA A 43 4.78 -9.92 2.57
CA ALA A 43 5.14 -8.83 1.68
C ALA A 43 5.22 -9.28 0.21
N PRO A 44 4.97 -8.40 -0.77
CA PRO A 44 5.07 -8.75 -2.20
C PRO A 44 6.45 -9.27 -2.62
N ALA A 45 7.51 -8.86 -1.91
CA ALA A 45 8.89 -9.27 -2.15
C ALA A 45 9.40 -10.27 -1.09
N ALA A 46 8.50 -10.96 -0.37
CA ALA A 46 8.87 -11.99 0.59
C ALA A 46 9.54 -13.18 -0.10
N GLU A 47 10.55 -13.75 0.56
CA GLU A 47 11.34 -14.84 0.02
C GLU A 47 10.54 -16.14 -0.11
N TRP A 48 9.62 -16.36 0.84
CA TRP A 48 8.77 -17.55 0.91
C TRP A 48 7.53 -17.46 0.01
N ARG A 49 7.38 -16.39 -0.78
CA ARG A 49 6.17 -16.12 -1.57
C ARG A 49 5.82 -17.27 -2.53
N ASP A 50 6.81 -17.87 -3.18
CA ASP A 50 6.62 -19.00 -4.12
C ASP A 50 6.08 -20.27 -3.43
N TRP A 51 6.21 -20.36 -2.10
CA TRP A 51 5.74 -21.48 -1.29
C TRP A 51 4.37 -21.20 -0.67
N ILE A 52 4.04 -19.93 -0.44
CA ILE A 52 2.85 -19.48 0.30
C ILE A 52 1.71 -19.10 -0.65
N VAL A 53 2.02 -18.42 -1.74
CA VAL A 53 1.01 -17.94 -2.70
C VAL A 53 0.85 -18.99 -3.80
N PRO A 54 -0.36 -19.52 -4.04
CA PRO A 54 -0.62 -20.41 -5.16
C PRO A 54 -0.21 -19.75 -6.48
N GLY A 55 0.84 -20.26 -7.11
CA GLY A 55 1.36 -19.72 -8.35
C GLY A 55 0.63 -20.26 -9.57
N GLY A 56 0.23 -19.38 -10.49
CA GLY A 56 -0.19 -19.80 -11.83
C GLY A 56 1.02 -20.23 -12.65
N GLY A 57 1.16 -21.54 -12.92
CA GLY A 57 1.99 -22.21 -13.95
C GLY A 57 3.51 -21.91 -14.04
N ARG A 58 4.02 -20.85 -13.42
CA ARG A 58 5.37 -20.31 -13.62
C ARG A 58 6.13 -20.07 -12.32
N SER A 59 5.54 -20.32 -11.15
CA SER A 59 6.27 -20.25 -9.87
C SER A 59 7.15 -21.48 -9.74
N SER A 60 8.38 -21.40 -10.25
CA SER A 60 9.44 -22.30 -9.81
C SER A 60 9.57 -22.12 -8.30
N ARG A 61 9.42 -23.18 -7.50
CA ARG A 61 9.53 -23.17 -6.04
C ARG A 61 10.98 -22.87 -5.65
N ARG A 62 11.37 -21.59 -5.70
CA ARG A 62 12.74 -21.15 -5.46
C ARG A 62 13.03 -21.20 -3.97
N GLU A 63 14.25 -21.58 -3.64
CA GLU A 63 14.72 -21.52 -2.26
C GLU A 63 14.82 -20.04 -1.80
N PRO A 64 14.40 -19.71 -0.56
CA PRO A 64 14.42 -18.33 -0.04
C PRO A 64 15.78 -17.63 -0.20
N SER A 65 16.88 -18.38 -0.03
CA SER A 65 18.25 -17.91 -0.18
C SER A 65 18.57 -17.37 -1.59
N GLN A 66 18.00 -18.00 -2.63
CA GLN A 66 18.19 -17.59 -4.02
C GLN A 66 17.43 -16.30 -4.34
N VAL A 67 16.23 -16.14 -3.77
CA VAL A 67 15.40 -14.94 -3.91
C VAL A 67 16.06 -13.75 -3.20
N LEU A 68 16.61 -13.95 -2.01
CA LEU A 68 17.41 -12.95 -1.29
C LEU A 68 18.59 -12.44 -2.09
N ALA A 69 19.38 -13.35 -2.65
CA ALA A 69 20.54 -13.02 -3.45
C ALA A 69 20.14 -12.18 -4.69
N ALA A 70 19.04 -12.53 -5.35
CA ALA A 70 18.50 -11.79 -6.48
C ALA A 70 17.98 -10.40 -6.10
N ASN A 71 17.24 -10.28 -4.98
CA ASN A 71 16.72 -9.00 -4.49
C ASN A 71 17.84 -8.03 -4.07
N ARG A 72 18.91 -8.52 -3.43
CA ARG A 72 20.11 -7.70 -3.13
C ARG A 72 20.75 -7.13 -4.39
N ARG A 73 20.83 -7.92 -5.47
CA ARG A 73 21.35 -7.45 -6.78
C ARG A 73 20.45 -6.37 -7.40
N ARG A 74 19.12 -6.49 -7.29
CA ARG A 74 18.18 -5.47 -7.77
C ARG A 74 18.30 -4.16 -6.99
N ARG A 75 18.35 -4.19 -5.65
CA ARG A 75 18.50 -2.99 -4.82
C ARG A 75 19.80 -2.24 -5.12
N ARG A 76 20.90 -2.97 -5.34
CA ARG A 76 22.19 -2.36 -5.74
C ARG A 76 22.13 -1.64 -7.10
N ARG A 77 21.28 -2.11 -8.02
CA ARG A 77 21.09 -1.50 -9.34
C ARG A 77 20.05 -0.37 -9.35
N SER A 78 19.13 -0.33 -8.37
CA SER A 78 18.08 0.68 -8.29
C SER A 78 18.48 1.96 -7.56
N CYS A 79 19.60 1.97 -6.81
CA CYS A 79 20.25 3.20 -6.34
C CYS A 79 21.03 3.84 -7.49
N GLY A 80 20.30 4.31 -8.49
CA GLY A 80 20.85 4.93 -9.69
C GLY A 80 19.74 5.71 -10.36
N TRP A 81 19.21 6.71 -9.66
CA TRP A 81 18.47 7.76 -10.33
C TRP A 81 19.43 8.37 -11.35
N ARG A 82 19.25 8.06 -12.63
CA ARG A 82 20.05 8.60 -13.72
C ARG A 82 19.25 9.78 -14.27
N PRO A 83 19.66 11.04 -14.02
CA PRO A 83 19.02 12.15 -14.70
C PRO A 83 19.26 11.97 -16.20
N SER A 84 18.18 12.04 -16.99
CA SER A 84 18.27 12.10 -18.44
C SER A 84 19.14 13.31 -18.83
N ARG A 85 20.10 13.11 -19.74
CA ARG A 85 21.07 14.12 -20.22
C ARG A 85 20.41 15.21 -21.10
N HIS A 86 19.27 15.77 -20.65
CA HIS A 86 18.58 16.85 -21.34
C HIS A 86 18.07 17.94 -20.38
N TYR A 87 18.50 17.94 -19.12
CA TYR A 87 18.27 19.10 -18.26
C TYR A 87 19.46 20.05 -18.37
N GLU A 88 19.41 20.93 -19.36
CA GLU A 88 20.27 22.11 -19.42
C GLU A 88 19.70 23.13 -18.43
N ALA A 89 20.39 23.36 -17.32
CA ALA A 89 19.98 24.36 -16.34
C ALA A 89 20.10 25.76 -16.98
N PRO A 90 19.03 26.57 -17.01
CA PRO A 90 19.13 27.92 -17.54
C PRO A 90 20.07 28.74 -16.67
N HIS A 91 21.06 29.31 -17.34
CA HIS A 91 22.02 30.26 -16.82
C HIS A 91 21.23 31.44 -16.24
N LEU A 92 21.36 31.69 -14.94
CA LEU A 92 20.79 32.87 -14.31
C LEU A 92 21.59 34.09 -14.73
N GLN A 93 21.17 34.72 -15.83
CA GLN A 93 21.57 36.05 -16.24
C GLN A 93 20.84 37.07 -15.36
N GLY A 94 21.60 37.90 -14.65
CA GLY A 94 21.20 39.25 -14.25
C GLY A 94 20.19 39.38 -13.10
N ALA A 95 20.70 39.66 -11.90
CA ALA A 95 19.99 40.48 -10.92
C ALA A 95 20.96 41.48 -10.28
N ARG A 96 21.17 42.57 -11.03
CA ARG A 96 21.69 43.90 -10.65
C ARG A 96 23.15 44.02 -10.22
#